data_AF-A0A7S1LP32-F1
#
_entry.id   AF-A0A7S1LP32-F1
#
_cell.length_a   1.000
_cell.length_b   1.000
_cell.length_c   1.000
_cell.angle_alpha   90.00
_cell.angle_beta   90.00
_cell.angle_gamma   90.00
#
_symmetry.space_group_name_H-M   'P 1'
#
loop_
_entity.id
_entity.type
_entity.pdbx_description
1 polymer ?
#
loop_
_entity_poly.entity_id
_entity_poly.type
_entity_poly.pdbx_seq_one_letter_code
_entity_poly.pdbx_strand_id
1 'polypeptide(L)'
;CVGACHSLMVTDDGRLYAFGDNKHGQLGIGRRDPASIHEPTLIEGPLASERVRLLAAGDDHTLASTEGGALYAWGANANGQLGLSRVDDQASPQSVRELL
;
A
#
# COMPACT_ATOMS: atom_id res chain seq x y z
N CYS A 1 14.35 9.44 -6.60
CA CYS A 1 14.35 10.23 -5.36
C CYS A 1 15.24 9.48 -4.36
N VAL A 2 15.63 10.13 -3.27
CA VAL A 2 16.42 9.52 -2.19
C VAL A 2 15.44 9.33 -1.03
N GLY A 3 14.70 8.23 -1.02
CA GLY A 3 13.56 7.95 -0.13
C GLY A 3 12.24 7.68 -0.87
N ALA A 4 11.15 7.46 -0.13
CA ALA A 4 9.82 7.15 -0.64
C ALA A 4 9.35 8.12 -1.74
N CYS A 5 9.38 7.67 -3.00
CA CYS A 5 8.94 8.45 -4.16
C CYS A 5 7.42 8.39 -4.40
N HIS A 6 6.64 7.93 -3.41
CA HIS A 6 5.19 7.82 -3.50
C HIS A 6 4.54 8.58 -2.35
N SER A 7 3.30 8.98 -2.56
CA SER A 7 2.49 9.72 -1.61
C SER A 7 1.18 8.99 -1.39
N LEU A 8 0.69 9.04 -0.15
CA LEU A 8 -0.53 8.41 0.29
C LEU A 8 -1.42 9.48 0.94
N MET A 9 -2.72 9.43 0.66
CA MET A 9 -3.70 10.34 1.24
C MET A 9 -4.93 9.55 1.66
N VAL A 10 -5.40 9.78 2.88
CA VAL A 10 -6.67 9.25 3.36
C VAL A 10 -7.67 10.39 3.52
N THR A 11 -8.90 10.18 3.06
CA THR A 11 -10.02 11.12 3.21
C THR A 11 -10.72 10.92 4.55
N ASP A 12 -11.55 11.89 4.95
CA ASP A 12 -12.35 11.80 6.18
C ASP A 12 -13.34 10.61 6.18
N ASP A 13 -13.77 10.15 5.01
CA ASP A 13 -14.60 8.94 4.86
C ASP A 13 -13.79 7.64 4.79
N GLY A 14 -12.46 7.71 5.00
CA GLY A 14 -11.56 6.56 5.12
C GLY A 14 -11.07 5.98 3.79
N ARG A 15 -11.33 6.64 2.65
CA ARG A 15 -10.84 6.22 1.34
C ARG A 15 -9.37 6.56 1.17
N LEU A 16 -8.62 5.64 0.58
CA LEU A 16 -7.19 5.76 0.39
C LEU A 16 -6.84 6.06 -1.08
N TYR A 17 -6.00 7.07 -1.28
CA TYR A 17 -5.46 7.46 -2.58
C TYR A 17 -3.94 7.39 -2.56
N ALA A 18 -3.34 7.06 -3.70
CA ALA A 18 -1.90 7.04 -3.88
C ALA A 18 -1.47 7.61 -5.23
N PHE A 19 -0.27 8.18 -5.29
CA PHE A 19 0.37 8.67 -6.52
C PHE A 19 1.91 8.72 -6.34
N GLY A 20 2.65 8.85 -7.43
CA GLY A 20 4.13 8.83 -7.45
C GLY A 20 4.70 7.57 -8.10
N ASP A 21 5.85 7.11 -7.62
CA ASP A 21 6.54 5.91 -8.10
C ASP A 21 5.73 4.64 -7.83
N ASN A 22 5.74 3.72 -8.79
CA ASN A 22 4.98 2.48 -8.74
C ASN A 22 5.79 1.26 -9.23
N LYS A 23 7.13 1.36 -9.29
CA LYS A 23 7.99 0.30 -9.85
C LYS A 23 7.82 -1.04 -9.15
N HIS A 24 7.52 -1.01 -7.85
CA HIS A 24 7.31 -2.19 -7.02
C HIS A 24 5.83 -2.41 -6.66
N GLY A 25 4.92 -1.63 -7.24
CA GLY A 25 3.49 -1.71 -6.91
C GLY A 25 3.13 -1.02 -5.60
N GLN A 26 4.00 -0.13 -5.08
CA GLN A 26 3.84 0.55 -3.80
C GLN A 26 2.64 1.51 -3.75
N LEU A 27 2.02 1.81 -4.90
CA LEU A 27 0.75 2.51 -4.95
C LEU A 27 -0.47 1.61 -4.69
N GLY A 28 -0.34 0.29 -4.68
CA GLY A 28 -1.45 -0.61 -4.28
C GLY A 28 -2.62 -0.67 -5.27
N ILE A 29 -2.46 -0.16 -6.49
CA ILE A 29 -3.53 -0.06 -7.50
C ILE A 29 -3.71 -1.33 -8.37
N GLY A 30 -3.16 -2.46 -7.93
CA GLY A 30 -3.28 -3.77 -8.60
C GLY A 30 -2.39 -3.98 -9.82
N ARG A 31 -1.54 -3.01 -10.15
CA ARG A 31 -0.59 -3.10 -11.27
C ARG A 31 0.67 -2.29 -10.99
N ARG A 32 1.76 -2.62 -11.69
CA ARG A 32 3.05 -1.90 -11.65
C ARG A 32 3.27 -0.95 -12.82
N ASP A 33 2.56 -1.16 -13.92
CA ASP A 33 2.62 -0.30 -15.10
C ASP A 33 1.43 0.67 -15.17
N PRO A 34 1.66 1.96 -15.46
CA PRO A 34 2.97 2.59 -15.62
C PRO A 34 3.74 2.68 -14.29
N ALA A 35 5.08 2.71 -14.39
CA ALA A 35 5.99 2.78 -13.24
C ALA A 35 5.91 4.10 -12.43
N SER A 36 5.10 5.06 -12.88
CA SER A 36 4.77 6.27 -12.14
C SER A 36 3.34 6.70 -12.48
N ILE A 37 2.62 7.18 -11.47
CA ILE A 37 1.29 7.77 -11.60
C ILE A 37 1.37 9.22 -11.10
N HIS A 38 0.86 10.16 -11.87
CA HIS A 38 1.02 11.60 -11.59
C HIS A 38 -0.24 12.26 -10.99
N GLU A 39 -1.27 11.47 -10.71
CA GLU A 39 -2.54 11.94 -10.16
C GLU A 39 -3.02 11.03 -9.02
N PRO A 40 -3.67 11.59 -7.98
CA PRO A 40 -4.23 10.79 -6.90
C PRO A 40 -5.17 9.72 -7.45
N THR A 41 -4.80 8.45 -7.26
CA THR A 41 -5.56 7.31 -7.73
C THR A 41 -6.13 6.55 -6.55
N LEU A 42 -7.43 6.25 -6.60
CA LEU A 42 -8.11 5.49 -5.55
C LEU A 42 -7.51 4.07 -5.47
N ILE A 43 -7.17 3.64 -4.26
CA ILE A 43 -6.82 2.25 -3.99
C ILE A 43 -8.11 1.45 -3.76
N GLU A 44 -8.39 0.51 -4.66
CA GLU A 44 -9.57 -0.35 -4.61
C GLU A 44 -9.27 -1.72 -3.94
N GLY A 45 -10.23 -2.64 -3.99
CA GLY A 45 -10.07 -4.02 -3.54
C GLY A 45 -10.31 -4.18 -2.04
N PRO A 46 -9.46 -4.91 -1.28
CA PRO A 46 -9.72 -5.24 0.13
C PRO A 46 -9.89 -4.02 1.04
N LEU A 47 -9.34 -2.87 0.68
CA LEU A 47 -9.48 -1.62 1.44
C LEU A 47 -10.72 -0.81 1.05
N ALA A 48 -11.41 -1.12 -0.05
CA ALA A 48 -12.57 -0.36 -0.51
C ALA A 48 -13.79 -0.48 0.43
N SER A 49 -13.88 -1.59 1.17
CA SER A 49 -14.90 -1.83 2.20
C SER A 49 -14.46 -1.45 3.61
N GLU A 50 -13.25 -0.92 3.77
CA GLU A 50 -12.63 -0.61 5.06
C GLU A 50 -12.49 0.90 5.23
N ARG A 51 -12.43 1.37 6.49
CA ARG A 51 -12.02 2.73 6.81
C ARG A 51 -10.56 2.73 7.23
N VAL A 52 -9.70 3.30 6.39
CA VAL A 52 -8.28 3.43 6.71
C VAL A 52 -8.08 4.48 7.80
N ARG A 53 -7.28 4.14 8.81
CA ARG A 53 -7.00 4.99 9.98
C ARG A 53 -5.55 5.47 10.03
N LEU A 54 -4.59 4.59 9.79
CA LEU A 54 -3.16 4.90 9.83
C LEU A 54 -2.50 4.47 8.53
N LEU A 55 -1.48 5.22 8.14
CA LEU A 55 -0.65 4.99 6.96
C LEU A 55 0.82 5.10 7.34
N ALA A 56 1.64 4.23 6.77
CA ALA A 56 3.08 4.34 6.81
C ALA A 56 3.66 3.97 5.44
N ALA A 57 4.69 4.69 5.02
CA ALA A 57 5.43 4.44 3.80
C ALA A 57 6.90 4.19 4.16
N GLY A 58 7.46 3.09 3.66
CA GLY A 58 8.91 2.94 3.52
C GLY A 58 9.37 3.38 2.13
N ASP A 59 10.61 3.06 1.76
CA ASP A 59 11.17 3.49 0.46
C ASP A 59 10.28 3.07 -0.72
N ASP A 60 9.95 1.77 -0.80
CA ASP A 60 9.15 1.20 -1.88
C ASP A 60 8.03 0.29 -1.38
N HIS A 61 7.56 0.46 -0.14
CA HIS A 61 6.43 -0.31 0.40
C HIS A 61 5.52 0.55 1.26
N THR A 62 4.29 0.08 1.42
CA THR A 62 3.23 0.77 2.13
C THR A 62 2.56 -0.16 3.13
N LEU A 63 2.23 0.39 4.29
CA LEU A 63 1.42 -0.24 5.32
C LEU A 63 0.19 0.62 5.61
N ALA A 64 -0.94 -0.03 5.86
CA ALA A 64 -2.16 0.63 6.31
C ALA A 64 -2.84 -0.18 7.43
N SER A 65 -3.46 0.52 8.38
CA SER A 65 -4.36 -0.09 9.35
C SER A 65 -5.77 0.45 9.19
N THR A 66 -6.77 -0.39 9.37
CA THR A 66 -8.18 0.02 9.33
C THR A 66 -8.70 0.34 10.74
N GLU A 67 -9.83 1.03 10.84
CA GLU A 67 -10.52 1.25 12.12
C GLU A 67 -10.93 -0.07 12.80
N GLY A 68 -11.19 -1.12 12.02
CA GLY A 68 -11.46 -2.48 12.49
C GLY A 68 -10.24 -3.23 13.01
N GLY A 69 -9.05 -2.62 12.98
CA GLY A 69 -7.80 -3.22 13.46
C GLY A 69 -7.09 -4.12 12.46
N ALA A 70 -7.62 -4.26 11.24
CA ALA A 70 -6.96 -5.04 10.20
C ALA A 70 -5.71 -4.31 9.68
N LEU A 71 -4.64 -5.06 9.42
CA LEU A 71 -3.39 -4.57 8.85
C LEU A 71 -3.22 -5.03 7.41
N TYR A 72 -2.74 -4.12 6.57
CA TYR A 72 -2.47 -4.36 5.16
C TYR A 72 -1.08 -3.89 4.78
N ALA A 73 -0.45 -4.62 3.87
CA ALA A 73 0.87 -4.31 3.34
C ALA A 73 0.92 -4.55 1.82
N TRP A 74 1.64 -3.68 1.10
CA TRP A 74 1.91 -3.83 -0.33
C TRP A 74 3.18 -3.07 -0.77
N GLY A 75 3.62 -3.28 -2.00
CA GLY A 75 4.86 -2.76 -2.58
C GLY A 75 6.00 -3.78 -2.59
N ALA A 76 7.23 -3.27 -2.56
CA ALA A 76 8.46 -4.04 -2.54
C ALA A 76 8.48 -5.01 -1.35
N ASN A 77 9.00 -6.22 -1.56
CA ASN A 77 9.03 -7.25 -0.53
C ASN A 77 10.29 -8.13 -0.53
N ALA A 78 11.34 -7.74 -1.26
CA ALA A 78 12.56 -8.54 -1.37
C ALA A 78 13.23 -8.88 -0.02
N ASN A 79 12.99 -8.07 1.02
CA ASN A 79 13.50 -8.30 2.38
C ASN A 79 12.43 -8.82 3.35
N GLY A 80 11.24 -9.19 2.87
CA GLY A 80 10.12 -9.61 3.70
C GLY A 80 9.41 -8.48 4.44
N GLN A 81 9.60 -7.23 4.02
CA GLN A 81 9.03 -6.04 4.69
C GLN A 81 7.49 -6.04 4.78
N LEU A 82 6.79 -6.84 3.97
CA LEU A 82 5.34 -6.93 4.02
C LEU A 82 4.82 -7.90 5.10
N GLY A 83 5.68 -8.74 5.69
CA GLY A 83 5.26 -9.68 6.74
C GLY A 83 4.32 -10.80 6.28
N LEU A 84 4.34 -11.16 4.99
CA LEU A 84 3.40 -12.11 4.37
C LEU A 84 3.92 -13.56 4.28
N SER A 85 4.99 -13.89 5.02
CA SER A 85 5.70 -15.19 4.90
C SER A 85 6.15 -15.53 3.47
N ARG A 86 6.40 -14.51 2.66
CA ARG A 86 6.92 -14.56 1.28
C ARG A 86 7.67 -13.27 0.97
N VAL A 87 8.44 -13.26 -0.11
CA VAL A 87 9.36 -12.17 -0.47
C VAL A 87 9.11 -11.58 -1.87
N ASP A 88 8.00 -11.93 -2.51
CA ASP A 88 7.55 -11.33 -3.77
C ASP A 88 6.81 -10.00 -3.53
N ASP A 89 7.10 -9.02 -4.39
CA ASP A 89 6.44 -7.71 -4.40
C ASP A 89 4.93 -7.86 -4.61
N GLN A 90 4.14 -6.99 -3.97
CA GLN A 90 2.68 -7.01 -4.06
C GLN A 90 2.15 -5.70 -4.63
N ALA A 91 1.46 -5.76 -5.77
CA ALA A 91 0.85 -4.57 -6.37
C ALA A 91 -0.54 -4.22 -5.80
N SER A 92 -1.09 -5.06 -4.93
CA SER A 92 -2.38 -4.84 -4.26
C SER A 92 -2.23 -5.00 -2.75
N PRO A 93 -2.98 -4.25 -1.92
CA PRO A 93 -3.04 -4.45 -0.48
C PRO A 93 -3.29 -5.91 -0.11
N GLN A 94 -2.38 -6.50 0.67
CA GLN A 94 -2.51 -7.84 1.22
C GLN A 94 -2.76 -7.75 2.71
N SER A 95 -3.73 -8.49 3.22
CA SER A 95 -3.95 -8.60 4.66
C SER A 95 -2.76 -9.27 5.33
N VAL A 96 -2.16 -8.58 6.30
CA VAL A 96 -1.14 -9.15 7.19
C VAL A 96 -1.92 -9.85 8.30
N ARG A 97 -2.14 -11.16 8.14
CA ARG A 97 -2.78 -11.96 9.19
C ARG A 97 -1.85 -12.05 10.40
N GLU A 98 -2.44 -12.03 11.60
CA GLU A 98 -1.70 -12.00 12.86
C GLU A 98 -0.60 -13.06 12.93
N LEU A 99 0.57 -12.60 13.39
CA LEU A 99 1.54 -13.40 14.13
C LEU A 99 0.82 -13.89 15.41
N LEU A 100 0.09 -14.99 15.32
CA LEU A 100 -0.35 -15.76 16.48
C LEU A 100 0.80 -16.66 16.98
#